data_AF-X7YJM8-F1
#
_entry.id   AF-X7YJM8-F1
#
_cell.length_a   1.000
_cell.length_b   1.000
_cell.length_c   1.000
_cell.angle_alpha   90.00
_cell.angle_beta   90.00
_cell.angle_gamma   90.00
#
_symmetry.space_group_name_H-M   'P 1'
#
loop_
_entity.id
_entity.type
_entity.pdbx_description
1 polymer ?
#
loop_
_entity_poly.entity_id
_entity_poly.type
_entity_poly.pdbx_seq_one_letter_code
_entity_poly.pdbx_strand_id
1 'polypeptide(L)' 'MVIDPGETTDDLVRDMIEVLTSMCARLYGRRGARNRAMRAVTAAKREPGAA' A
#
# COMPACT_ATOMS: atom_id res chain seq x y z
N MET A 1 17.58 10.01 -18.58
CA MET A 1 17.33 9.53 -17.21
C MET A 1 16.72 8.15 -17.36
N VAL A 2 17.49 7.10 -17.06
CA VAL A 2 16.97 5.72 -17.04
C VAL A 2 16.29 5.55 -15.69
N ILE A 3 15.02 5.14 -15.66
CA ILE A 3 14.31 4.86 -14.41
C ILE A 3 14.60 3.42 -14.03
N ASP A 4 15.09 3.21 -12.81
CA ASP A 4 15.32 1.88 -12.29
C ASP A 4 13.96 1.21 -11.99
N PRO A 5 13.71 -0.02 -12.46
CA PRO A 5 12.43 -0.70 -12.24
C PRO A 5 12.08 -0.90 -10.75
N GLY A 6 13.10 -0.99 -9.89
CA GLY A 6 12.94 -1.06 -8.43
C GLY A 6 12.38 0.23 -7.84
N GLU A 7 12.86 1.38 -8.31
CA GLU A 7 12.39 2.71 -7.87
C GLU A 7 10.90 2.89 -8.22
N THR A 8 10.50 2.49 -9.44
CA THR A 8 9.09 2.54 -9.86
C THR A 8 8.19 1.68 -8.95
N THR A 9 8.70 0.53 -8.52
CA THR A 9 7.94 -0.38 -7.65
C THR A 9 7.78 0.20 -6.25
N ASP A 10 8.83 0.80 -5.69
CA ASP A 10 8.78 1.42 -4.36
C ASP A 10 7.94 2.70 -4.34
N ASP A 11 8.00 3.51 -5.39
CA ASP A 11 7.14 4.68 -5.55
C ASP A 11 5.66 4.29 -5.62
N LEU A 12 5.32 3.29 -6.44
CA LEU A 12 3.96 2.78 -6.53
C LEU A 12 3.46 2.24 -5.18
N VAL A 13 4.32 1.54 -4.43
CA VAL A 13 3.97 1.02 -3.09
C VAL A 13 3.70 2.16 -2.13
N ARG A 14 4.49 3.23 -2.17
CA ARG A 14 4.27 4.42 -1.34
C ARG A 14 2.95 5.09 -1.69
N ASP A 15 2.67 5.33 -2.96
CA ASP A 15 1.42 5.95 -3.43
C ASP A 15 0.20 5.14 -3.00
N MET A 16 0.26 3.80 -3.12
CA MET A 16 -0.81 2.92 -2.69
C MET A 16 -1.04 2.96 -1.17
N ILE A 17 0.01 3.09 -0.36
CA ILE A 17 -0.12 3.27 1.09
C ILE A 17 -0.82 4.58 1.42
N GLU A 18 -0.50 5.67 0.71
CA GLU A 18 -1.11 6.99 0.93
C GLU A 18 -2.60 7.00 0.59
N VAL A 19 -2.96 6.49 -0.59
CA VAL A 19 -4.36 6.37 -1.04
C VAL A 19 -5.17 5.53 -0.06
N LEU A 20 -4.67 4.35 0.30
CA LEU A 20 -5.37 3.44 1.23
C LEU A 20 -5.43 3.98 2.65
N THR A 21 -4.42 4.73 3.10
CA THR A 21 -4.46 5.40 4.41
C THR A 21 -5.57 6.46 4.42
N SER A 22 -5.65 7.26 3.36
CA SER A 22 -6.68 8.27 3.14
C SER A 22 -8.09 7.65 3.11
N MET A 23 -8.24 6.51 2.42
CA MET A 23 -9.48 5.73 2.40
C MET A 23 -9.84 5.17 3.78
N CYS A 24 -8.89 4.51 4.45
CA CYS A 24 -9.09 3.93 5.78
C CYS A 24 -9.40 4.97 6.84
N ALA A 25 -8.85 6.18 6.72
CA ALA A 25 -9.14 7.29 7.62
C ALA A 25 -10.58 7.79 7.46
N ARG A 26 -11.10 7.82 6.22
CA ARG A 26 -12.49 8.22 5.92
C ARG A 26 -13.51 7.16 6.34
N LEU A 27 -13.21 5.88 6.10
CA LEU A 27 -14.15 4.78 6.37
C LEU A 27 -14.15 4.34 7.85
N TYR A 28 -12.98 4.31 8.48
CA TYR A 28 -12.80 3.65 9.78
C TYR A 28 -12.17 4.57 10.84
N GLY A 29 -12.06 5.87 10.53
CA GLY A 29 -11.37 6.84 11.37
C GLY A 29 -9.84 6.75 11.28
N ARG A 30 -9.18 7.81 11.78
CA ARG A 30 -7.72 7.97 11.68
C ARG A 30 -6.93 6.92 12.46
N ARG A 31 -7.45 6.43 13.59
CA ARG A 31 -6.73 5.47 14.44
C ARG A 31 -6.57 4.15 13.70
N GLY A 32 -5.31 3.75 13.48
CA GLY A 32 -4.96 2.51 12.79
C GLY A 32 -5.08 2.54 11.27
N ALA A 33 -5.44 3.67 10.64
CA ALA A 33 -5.64 3.74 9.19
C ALA A 33 -4.38 3.35 8.40
N ARG A 34 -3.21 3.86 8.81
CA ARG A 34 -1.92 3.53 8.19
C ARG A 34 -1.56 2.04 8.33
N ASN A 35 -1.83 1.46 9.51
CA ASN A 35 -1.58 0.04 9.74
C ASN A 35 -2.48 -0.85 8.86
N ARG A 36 -3.74 -0.48 8.69
CA ARG A 36 -4.67 -1.16 7.77
C ARG A 36 -4.19 -1.08 6.32
N ALA A 37 -3.77 0.11 5.87
CA ALA A 37 -3.22 0.33 4.53
C ALA A 37 -1.97 -0.54 4.26
N MET A 38 -1.00 -0.55 5.19
CA MET A 38 0.20 -1.39 5.04
C MET A 38 -0.14 -2.88 4.95
N ARG A 39 -1.07 -3.37 5.77
CA ARG A 39 -1.51 -4.77 5.71
C ARG A 39 -2.16 -5.12 4.37
N ALA A 40 -2.98 -4.23 3.83
CA ALA A 40 -3.63 -4.43 2.53
C ALA A 40 -2.60 -4.49 1.39
N VAL A 41 -1.61 -3.58 1.36
CA VAL A 41 -0.54 -3.61 0.36
C VAL A 41 0.32 -4.86 0.49
N THR A 42 0.70 -5.24 1.71
CA THR A 42 1.45 -6.48 1.95
C THR A 42 0.68 -7.72 1.51
N ALA A 43 -0.64 -7.76 1.73
CA ALA A 43 -1.48 -8.85 1.26
C ALA A 43 -1.55 -8.88 -0.28
N ALA A 44 -1.66 -7.72 -0.94
CA ALA A 44 -1.69 -7.62 -2.40
C ALA A 44 -0.34 -7.98 -3.06
N LYS A 45 0.79 -7.81 -2.35
CA LYS A 45 2.10 -8.29 -2.80
C LYS A 45 2.25 -9.80 -2.76
N ARG A 46 1.41 -10.52 -2.00
CA ARG A 46 1.40 -11.99 -1.97
C ARG A 46 0.52 -12.47 -3.11
N GLU A 47 1.03 -13.39 -3.93
CA GLU A 47 0.21 -14.01 -4.97
C GLU A 47 -1.01 -14.72 -4.35
N PRO A 48 -2.22 -14.56 -4.95
CA PRO A 48 -3.40 -15.28 -4.48
C PRO A 48 -3.21 -16.78 -4.74
N GLY A 49 -2.88 -17.53 -3.67
CA GLY A 49 -2.62 -18.97 -3.74
C GLY A 49 -1.43 -19.44 -2.90
N ALA A 50 -0.60 -18.52 -2.41
CA ALA A 50 0.44 -18.85 -1.43
C ALA A 50 -0.17 -18.92 -0.01
N ALA A 51 -0.85 -20.02 0.30
CA ALA A 51 -1.35 -20.36 1.63
C ALA A 51 -0.77 -21.71 2.09
#